data_AF-A0A3M0WWD2-F1
#
_entry.id   AF-A0A3M0WWD2-F1
#
_cell.length_a   1.000
_cell.length_b   1.000
_cell.length_c   1.000
_cell.angle_alpha   90.00
_cell.angle_beta   90.00
_cell.angle_gamma   90.00
#
_symmetry.space_group_name_H-M   'P 1'
#
loop_
_entity.id
_entity.type
_entity.pdbx_description
1 polymer ?
#
loop_
_entity_poly.entity_id
_entity_poly.type
_entity_poly.pdbx_seq_one_letter_code
_entity_poly.pdbx_strand_id
1 'polypeptide(L)'
;VRLNNFSNEELIRKIEDLGGEVWLAPMEEWIHYINTMGLRHAINRRKISEVVNLAITRFVQKRIEHKLFKTFNGHLKTLHEPPTKVIMKKASPYIHDSFEGEAILSIGKSVDFVERGASGIISAVPFGCMPGTVVDTLLRTIKEETGIPCITMAYDGSEDAGSIVQLEAFMYQARQYMNEMEKRR
;
A
#
# COMPACT_ATOMS: atom_id res chain seq x y z
N VAL A 1 -8.65 -8.30 -0.97
CA VAL A 1 -8.08 -8.75 -2.27
C VAL A 1 -6.56 -8.79 -2.21
N ARG A 2 -5.87 -7.67 -1.95
CA ARG A 2 -4.39 -7.56 -1.90
C ARG A 2 -3.62 -8.70 -1.21
N LEU A 3 -4.11 -9.23 -0.10
CA LEU A 3 -3.37 -10.19 0.77
C LEU A 3 -3.84 -11.64 0.64
N ASN A 4 -4.83 -11.90 -0.21
CA ASN A 4 -5.35 -13.24 -0.41
C ASN A 4 -4.95 -13.70 -1.81
N ASN A 5 -4.08 -14.71 -1.87
CA ASN A 5 -3.53 -15.22 -3.11
C ASN A 5 -4.61 -15.75 -4.06
N PHE A 6 -5.65 -16.38 -3.54
CA PHE A 6 -6.75 -16.87 -4.36
C PHE A 6 -7.56 -15.70 -4.95
N SER A 7 -7.84 -14.67 -4.13
CA SER A 7 -8.64 -13.52 -4.57
C SER A 7 -7.92 -12.58 -5.54
N ASN A 8 -6.59 -12.62 -5.61
CA ASN A 8 -5.79 -11.82 -6.54
C ASN A 8 -5.13 -12.67 -7.63
N GLU A 9 -5.64 -13.89 -7.84
CA GLU A 9 -5.17 -14.83 -8.87
C GLU A 9 -3.64 -15.04 -8.85
N GLU A 10 -3.07 -15.23 -7.65
CA GLU A 10 -1.64 -15.44 -7.40
C GLU A 10 -0.75 -14.32 -8.00
N LEU A 11 -1.23 -13.07 -7.98
CA LEU A 11 -0.53 -11.90 -8.54
C LEU A 11 0.95 -11.83 -8.15
N ILE A 12 1.28 -12.08 -6.88
CA ILE A 12 2.66 -12.03 -6.39
C ILE A 12 3.54 -13.02 -7.16
N ARG A 13 3.07 -14.27 -7.30
CA ARG A 13 3.81 -15.30 -8.04
C ARG A 13 3.95 -14.96 -9.50
N LYS A 14 2.88 -14.45 -10.13
CA LYS A 14 2.93 -13.99 -11.53
C LYS A 14 4.00 -12.90 -11.74
N ILE A 15 4.16 -11.98 -10.77
CA ILE A 15 5.22 -10.96 -10.83
C ILE A 15 6.62 -11.59 -10.65
N GLU A 16 6.76 -12.51 -9.70
CA GLU A 16 8.01 -13.23 -9.43
C GLU A 16 8.45 -14.08 -10.64
N ASP A 17 7.52 -14.76 -11.30
CA ASP A 17 7.75 -15.55 -12.52
C ASP A 17 8.22 -14.66 -13.69
N LEU A 18 7.79 -13.40 -13.74
CA LEU A 18 8.25 -12.39 -14.68
C LEU A 18 9.59 -11.73 -14.26
N GLY A 19 10.20 -12.20 -13.16
CA GLY A 19 11.50 -11.76 -12.66
C GLY A 19 11.46 -10.52 -11.76
N GLY A 20 10.29 -10.16 -11.23
CA GLY A 20 10.13 -9.06 -10.27
C GLY A 20 10.29 -9.49 -8.82
N GLU A 21 10.60 -8.53 -7.94
CA GLU A 21 10.51 -8.69 -6.48
C GLU A 21 9.34 -7.83 -5.97
N VAL A 22 8.41 -8.42 -5.22
CA VAL A 22 7.20 -7.72 -4.77
C VAL A 22 7.38 -7.13 -3.38
N TRP A 23 7.18 -5.82 -3.28
CA TRP A 23 7.01 -5.16 -1.99
C TRP A 23 5.53 -5.00 -1.65
N LEU A 24 5.03 -5.87 -0.78
CA LEU A 24 3.64 -5.85 -0.33
C LEU A 24 3.41 -4.84 0.80
N ALA A 25 2.33 -4.06 0.70
CA ALA A 25 1.85 -3.25 1.82
C ALA A 25 1.21 -4.16 2.89
N PRO A 26 1.78 -4.20 4.12
CA PRO A 26 1.38 -5.18 5.13
C PRO A 26 0.02 -4.87 5.75
N MET A 27 -0.65 -5.90 6.29
CA MET A 27 -1.92 -5.74 7.05
C MET A 27 -1.79 -4.82 8.27
N GLU A 28 -0.60 -4.77 8.85
CA GLU A 28 -0.32 -3.94 10.02
C GLU A 28 -0.65 -2.47 9.77
N GLU A 29 -0.41 -1.98 8.55
CA GLU A 29 -0.76 -0.60 8.15
C GLU A 29 -2.25 -0.30 8.40
N TRP A 30 -3.13 -1.23 8.00
CA TRP A 30 -4.57 -1.12 8.17
C TRP A 30 -4.98 -1.13 9.65
N ILE A 31 -4.34 -1.98 10.46
CA ILE A 31 -4.59 -2.05 11.91
C ILE A 31 -4.20 -0.73 12.58
N HIS A 32 -3.01 -0.19 12.27
CA HIS A 32 -2.56 1.10 12.80
C HIS A 32 -3.45 2.25 12.34
N TYR A 33 -3.96 2.18 11.10
CA TYR A 33 -4.90 3.15 10.58
C TYR A 33 -6.23 3.15 11.34
N ILE A 34 -6.87 1.99 11.49
CA ILE A 34 -8.12 1.87 12.25
C ILE A 34 -7.93 2.37 13.68
N ASN A 35 -6.83 2.01 14.33
CA ASN A 35 -6.52 2.52 15.66
C ASN A 35 -6.42 4.05 15.66
N THR A 36 -5.76 4.63 14.65
CA THR A 36 -5.58 6.08 14.48
C THR A 36 -6.91 6.79 14.30
N MET A 37 -7.76 6.29 13.41
CA MET A 37 -9.10 6.83 13.18
C MET A 37 -10.00 6.63 14.40
N GLY A 38 -9.99 5.45 15.02
CA GLY A 38 -10.74 5.15 16.24
C GLY A 38 -10.41 6.12 17.38
N LEU A 39 -9.12 6.46 17.55
CA LEU A 39 -8.72 7.45 18.55
C LEU A 39 -9.19 8.86 18.17
N ARG A 40 -9.05 9.26 16.91
CA ARG A 40 -9.54 10.56 16.40
C ARG A 40 -11.04 10.68 16.68
N HIS A 41 -11.82 9.65 16.36
CA HIS A 41 -13.26 9.59 16.61
C HIS A 41 -13.63 9.54 18.09
N ALA A 42 -12.85 8.85 18.93
CA ALA A 42 -13.07 8.82 20.38
C ALA A 42 -12.80 10.18 21.05
N ILE A 43 -11.75 10.88 20.62
CA ILE A 43 -11.41 12.24 21.07
C ILE A 43 -12.52 13.22 20.65
N ASN A 44 -12.94 13.17 19.39
CA ASN A 44 -14.00 14.05 18.88
C ASN A 44 -15.32 13.85 19.63
N ARG A 45 -15.65 12.61 19.99
CA ARG A 45 -16.83 12.26 20.79
C ARG A 45 -16.64 12.47 22.30
N ARG A 46 -15.46 12.94 22.74
CA ARG A 46 -15.08 13.16 24.15
C ARG A 46 -15.24 11.92 25.05
N LYS A 47 -15.08 10.72 24.50
CA LYS A 47 -15.24 9.45 25.22
C LYS A 47 -13.91 8.96 25.78
N ILE A 48 -13.62 9.35 27.02
CA ILE A 48 -12.34 9.05 27.70
C ILE A 48 -12.09 7.55 27.84
N SER A 49 -13.12 6.74 28.14
CA SER A 49 -12.97 5.29 28.27
C SER A 49 -12.50 4.62 26.97
N GLU A 50 -13.04 5.04 25.83
CA GLU A 50 -12.61 4.54 24.51
C GLU A 50 -11.16 4.97 24.21
N VAL A 51 -10.78 6.19 24.56
CA VAL A 51 -9.40 6.70 24.40
C VAL A 51 -8.41 5.86 25.21
N VAL A 52 -8.73 5.57 26.48
CA VAL A 52 -7.87 4.76 27.37
C VAL A 52 -7.75 3.33 26.83
N ASN A 53 -8.86 2.71 26.45
CA ASN A 53 -8.84 1.36 25.87
C ASN A 53 -7.97 1.29 24.60
N LEU A 54 -8.11 2.25 23.69
CA LEU A 54 -7.30 2.32 22.47
C LEU A 54 -5.82 2.58 22.76
N ALA A 55 -5.50 3.38 23.79
CA ALA A 55 -4.13 3.60 24.21
C ALA A 55 -3.47 2.31 24.73
N ILE A 56 -4.20 1.52 25.53
CA ILE A 56 -3.74 0.21 26.02
C ILE A 56 -3.54 -0.75 24.84
N THR A 57 -4.52 -0.86 23.95
CA THR A 57 -4.45 -1.73 22.77
C THR A 57 -3.21 -1.40 21.93
N ARG A 58 -2.96 -0.13 21.63
CA ARG A 58 -1.77 0.32 20.90
C ARG A 58 -0.47 -0.02 21.61
N PHE A 59 -0.43 0.13 22.94
CA PHE A 59 0.76 -0.21 23.71
C PHE A 59 1.09 -1.70 23.61
N VAL A 60 0.08 -2.56 23.74
CA VAL A 60 0.24 -4.01 23.62
C VAL A 60 0.67 -4.40 22.20
N GLN A 61 0.03 -3.85 21.17
CA GLN A 61 0.38 -4.10 19.77
C GLN A 61 1.83 -3.73 19.48
N LYS A 62 2.26 -2.52 19.86
CA LYS A 62 3.64 -2.07 19.66
C LYS A 62 4.67 -2.95 20.38
N ARG A 63 4.33 -3.49 21.55
CA ARG A 63 5.18 -4.44 22.29
C ARG A 63 5.30 -5.77 21.57
N ILE A 64 4.21 -6.27 21.00
CA ILE A 64 4.20 -7.50 20.20
C ILE A 64 4.99 -7.31 18.92
N GLU A 65 4.73 -6.24 18.16
CA GLU A 65 5.46 -5.87 16.94
C GLU A 65 6.96 -5.78 17.19
N HIS A 66 7.38 -5.05 18.23
CA HIS A 66 8.79 -4.92 18.56
C HIS A 66 9.45 -6.27 18.88
N LYS A 67 8.74 -7.18 19.56
CA LYS A 67 9.24 -8.52 19.85
C LYS A 67 9.38 -9.36 18.59
N LEU A 68 8.42 -9.27 17.66
CA LEU A 68 8.45 -9.98 16.38
C LEU A 68 9.56 -9.44 15.48
N PHE A 69 9.65 -8.12 15.31
CA PHE A 69 10.62 -7.46 14.43
C PHE A 69 12.06 -7.55 14.92
N LYS A 70 12.30 -7.60 16.24
CA LYS A 70 13.67 -7.73 16.78
C LYS A 70 14.44 -8.90 16.18
N THR A 71 13.74 -10.01 15.88
CA THR A 71 14.35 -11.23 15.31
C THR A 71 14.79 -11.06 13.86
N PHE A 72 14.12 -10.18 13.11
CA PHE A 72 14.35 -9.98 11.66
C PHE A 72 15.11 -8.68 11.36
N ASN A 73 15.51 -7.94 12.40
CA ASN A 73 16.14 -6.64 12.24
C ASN A 73 17.49 -6.77 11.51
N GLY A 74 17.66 -6.03 10.42
CA GLY A 74 18.83 -6.11 9.55
C GLY A 74 18.75 -7.17 8.43
N HIS A 75 17.73 -8.03 8.41
CA HIS A 75 17.57 -9.06 7.38
C HIS A 75 16.56 -8.68 6.29
N LEU A 76 15.60 -7.81 6.58
CA LEU A 76 14.53 -7.43 5.64
C LEU A 76 14.51 -5.92 5.44
N LYS A 77 14.67 -5.47 4.18
CA LYS A 77 14.51 -4.05 3.78
C LYS A 77 13.09 -3.54 4.03
N THR A 78 12.12 -4.44 4.00
CA THR A 78 10.68 -4.19 4.15
C THR A 78 10.20 -4.16 5.60
N LEU A 79 11.08 -4.37 6.58
CA LEU A 79 10.69 -4.59 7.97
C LEU A 79 10.05 -3.36 8.65
N HIS A 80 10.56 -2.17 8.34
CA HIS A 80 10.11 -0.95 9.00
C HIS A 80 9.09 -0.23 8.14
N GLU A 81 7.89 -0.09 8.69
CA GLU A 81 6.79 0.65 8.10
C GLU A 81 6.70 2.05 8.73
N PRO A 82 6.47 3.09 7.91
CA PRO A 82 6.26 4.43 8.43
C PRO A 82 4.98 4.50 9.28
N PRO A 83 4.94 5.35 10.32
CA PRO A 83 3.73 5.55 11.10
C PRO A 83 2.57 6.04 10.22
N THR A 84 1.33 5.64 10.54
CA THR A 84 0.12 6.03 9.78
C THR A 84 0.02 7.53 9.52
N LYS A 85 0.41 8.37 10.49
CA LYS A 85 0.40 9.84 10.32
C LYS A 85 1.32 10.31 9.19
N VAL A 86 2.46 9.64 8.99
CA VAL A 86 3.39 9.93 7.90
C VAL A 86 2.80 9.50 6.57
N ILE A 87 2.21 8.30 6.50
CA ILE A 87 1.48 7.82 5.31
C ILE A 87 0.36 8.80 4.91
N MET A 88 -0.50 9.20 5.86
CA MET A 88 -1.55 10.18 5.59
C MET A 88 -1.01 11.54 5.14
N LYS A 89 0.13 11.97 5.68
CA LYS A 89 0.80 13.21 5.24
C LYS A 89 1.36 13.08 3.82
N LYS A 90 1.90 11.92 3.43
CA LYS A 90 2.34 11.65 2.05
C LYS A 90 1.16 11.67 1.08
N ALA A 91 -0.02 11.25 1.52
CA ALA A 91 -1.23 11.25 0.72
C ALA A 91 -1.89 12.64 0.58
N SER A 92 -1.62 13.58 1.50
CA SER A 92 -2.34 14.85 1.57
C SER A 92 -2.29 15.74 0.31
N PRO A 93 -1.24 15.72 -0.54
CA PRO A 93 -1.25 16.45 -1.80
C PRO A 93 -2.30 15.93 -2.80
N TYR A 94 -2.69 14.66 -2.69
CA TYR A 94 -3.56 13.98 -3.64
C TYR A 94 -4.98 13.81 -3.11
N ILE A 95 -5.14 13.62 -1.80
CA ILE A 95 -6.44 13.36 -1.18
C ILE A 95 -6.50 13.95 0.23
N HIS A 96 -7.59 14.66 0.52
CA HIS A 96 -7.80 15.26 1.83
C HIS A 96 -8.08 14.18 2.89
N ASP A 97 -7.63 14.40 4.13
CA ASP A 97 -7.69 13.40 5.21
C ASP A 97 -9.11 13.12 5.75
N SER A 98 -10.10 13.89 5.29
CA SER A 98 -11.52 13.61 5.49
C SER A 98 -12.02 12.45 4.64
N PHE A 99 -11.31 12.10 3.56
CA PHE A 99 -11.60 10.90 2.79
C PHE A 99 -10.95 9.70 3.49
N GLU A 100 -11.64 9.20 4.50
CA GLU A 100 -11.20 8.06 5.29
C GLU A 100 -11.32 6.73 4.52
N GLY A 101 -10.59 5.70 4.97
CA GLY A 101 -10.61 4.36 4.42
C GLY A 101 -9.35 3.99 3.65
N GLU A 102 -9.48 3.08 2.69
CA GLU A 102 -8.34 2.47 1.99
C GLU A 102 -7.67 3.43 1.01
N ALA A 103 -8.41 4.39 0.42
CA ALA A 103 -7.85 5.25 -0.63
C ALA A 103 -6.68 6.12 -0.13
N ILE A 104 -6.83 6.78 1.03
CA ILE A 104 -5.77 7.62 1.60
C ILE A 104 -4.53 6.80 1.98
N LEU A 105 -4.72 5.57 2.46
CA LEU A 105 -3.62 4.67 2.75
C LEU A 105 -2.91 4.22 1.49
N SER A 106 -3.66 3.72 0.50
CA SER A 106 -3.10 3.23 -0.76
C SER A 106 -2.28 4.30 -1.47
N ILE A 107 -2.75 5.55 -1.49
CA ILE A 107 -2.00 6.66 -2.09
C ILE A 107 -0.77 7.05 -1.26
N GLY A 108 -0.91 7.22 0.05
CA GLY A 108 0.23 7.53 0.91
C GLY A 108 1.31 6.45 0.87
N LYS A 109 0.89 5.19 0.75
CA LYS A 109 1.78 4.04 0.64
C LYS A 109 2.43 3.93 -0.74
N SER A 110 1.72 4.29 -1.79
CA SER A 110 2.29 4.37 -3.15
C SER A 110 3.43 5.39 -3.19
N VAL A 111 3.21 6.57 -2.62
CA VAL A 111 4.26 7.60 -2.47
C VAL A 111 5.42 7.09 -1.60
N ASP A 112 5.13 6.38 -0.50
CA ASP A 112 6.16 5.75 0.32
C ASP A 112 7.03 4.74 -0.46
N PHE A 113 6.41 3.91 -1.29
CA PHE A 113 7.14 2.96 -2.13
C PHE A 113 8.02 3.65 -3.17
N VAL A 114 7.52 4.71 -3.82
CA VAL A 114 8.31 5.51 -4.77
C VAL A 114 9.55 6.07 -4.08
N GLU A 115 9.38 6.73 -2.92
CA GLU A 115 10.50 7.29 -2.16
C GLU A 115 11.52 6.23 -1.70
N ARG A 116 11.07 5.00 -1.47
CA ARG A 116 11.91 3.88 -1.05
C ARG A 116 12.53 3.11 -2.23
N GLY A 117 12.34 3.60 -3.46
CA GLY A 117 13.00 3.10 -4.66
C GLY A 117 12.26 1.99 -5.39
N ALA A 118 10.94 1.86 -5.21
CA ALA A 118 10.14 0.97 -6.07
C ALA A 118 10.25 1.40 -7.54
N SER A 119 10.20 0.42 -8.44
CA SER A 119 10.26 0.66 -9.90
C SER A 119 8.91 0.56 -10.61
N GLY A 120 7.85 0.22 -9.86
CA GLY A 120 6.48 0.19 -10.34
C GLY A 120 5.49 0.05 -9.19
N ILE A 121 4.26 0.52 -9.39
CA ILE A 121 3.16 0.40 -8.43
C ILE A 121 2.00 -0.39 -9.03
N ILE A 122 1.54 -1.42 -8.33
CA ILE A 122 0.35 -2.20 -8.70
C ILE A 122 -0.70 -2.04 -7.61
N SER A 123 -1.89 -1.54 -7.98
CA SER A 123 -3.05 -1.50 -7.11
C SER A 123 -3.97 -2.69 -7.40
N ALA A 124 -4.04 -3.65 -6.47
CA ALA A 124 -4.90 -4.83 -6.59
C ALA A 124 -6.25 -4.59 -5.89
N VAL A 125 -7.32 -4.42 -6.67
CA VAL A 125 -8.64 -4.01 -6.17
C VAL A 125 -9.73 -5.02 -6.59
N PRO A 126 -10.82 -5.17 -5.82
CA PRO A 126 -12.00 -5.84 -6.33
C PRO A 126 -12.62 -5.05 -7.50
N PHE A 127 -13.22 -5.74 -8.46
CA PHE A 127 -14.00 -5.09 -9.51
C PHE A 127 -15.14 -4.26 -8.92
N GLY A 128 -15.33 -3.05 -9.46
CA GLY A 128 -16.35 -2.12 -8.99
C GLY A 128 -16.07 -1.48 -7.62
N CYS A 129 -14.86 -1.62 -7.06
CA CYS A 129 -14.48 -0.98 -5.81
C CYS A 129 -14.35 0.54 -5.99
N MET A 130 -15.34 1.31 -5.51
CA MET A 130 -15.33 2.79 -5.59
C MET A 130 -14.04 3.42 -5.03
N PRO A 131 -13.54 3.07 -3.82
CA PRO A 131 -12.23 3.54 -3.36
C PRO A 131 -11.08 3.14 -4.31
N GLY A 132 -11.15 1.96 -4.92
CA GLY A 132 -10.19 1.50 -5.92
C GLY A 132 -10.16 2.38 -7.17
N THR A 133 -11.30 2.85 -7.65
CA THR A 133 -11.40 3.79 -8.77
C THR A 133 -10.78 5.15 -8.44
N VAL A 134 -10.99 5.64 -7.21
CA VAL A 134 -10.32 6.87 -6.72
C VAL A 134 -8.80 6.68 -6.73
N VAL A 135 -8.32 5.54 -6.23
CA VAL A 135 -6.89 5.21 -6.23
C VAL A 135 -6.35 5.11 -7.66
N ASP A 136 -7.04 4.44 -8.59
CA ASP A 136 -6.61 4.36 -10.00
C ASP A 136 -6.43 5.75 -10.62
N THR A 137 -7.37 6.65 -10.33
CA THR A 137 -7.33 8.02 -10.85
C THR A 137 -6.13 8.78 -10.30
N LEU A 138 -5.89 8.70 -8.99
CA LEU A 138 -4.77 9.39 -8.33
C LEU A 138 -3.41 8.77 -8.66
N LEU A 139 -3.35 7.47 -8.94
CA LEU A 139 -2.13 6.80 -9.41
C LEU A 139 -1.66 7.31 -10.78
N ARG A 140 -2.57 7.79 -11.62
CA ARG A 140 -2.20 8.44 -12.90
C ARG A 140 -1.47 9.75 -12.64
N THR A 141 -1.93 10.55 -11.68
CA THR A 141 -1.23 11.77 -11.25
C THR A 141 0.16 11.45 -10.70
N ILE A 142 0.29 10.42 -9.85
CA ILE A 142 1.60 9.97 -9.33
C ILE A 142 2.52 9.54 -10.48
N LYS A 143 1.99 8.79 -11.46
CA LYS A 143 2.75 8.37 -12.65
C LYS A 143 3.22 9.57 -13.46
N GLU A 144 2.40 10.59 -13.66
CA GLU A 144 2.75 11.81 -14.39
C GLU A 144 3.84 12.62 -13.67
N GLU A 145 3.76 12.73 -12.35
CA GLU A 145 4.71 13.52 -11.55
C GLU A 145 6.07 12.83 -11.36
N THR A 146 6.08 11.50 -11.20
CA THR A 146 7.28 10.74 -10.84
C THR A 146 7.88 9.94 -12.00
N GLY A 147 7.13 9.77 -13.08
CA GLY A 147 7.46 8.90 -14.20
C GLY A 147 7.37 7.39 -13.88
N ILE A 148 7.05 7.00 -12.64
CA ILE A 148 6.98 5.59 -12.26
C ILE A 148 5.78 4.92 -12.93
N PRO A 149 5.92 3.72 -13.51
CA PRO A 149 4.78 3.00 -14.03
C PRO A 149 3.83 2.59 -12.89
N CYS A 150 2.56 2.96 -13.05
CA CYS A 150 1.46 2.57 -12.18
C CYS A 150 0.41 1.81 -12.99
N ILE A 151 -0.19 0.78 -12.39
CA ILE A 151 -1.31 0.02 -12.95
C ILE A 151 -2.29 -0.36 -11.84
N THR A 152 -3.57 -0.44 -12.18
CA THR A 152 -4.61 -1.01 -11.32
C THR A 152 -5.10 -2.31 -11.96
N MET A 153 -5.11 -3.38 -11.17
CA MET A 153 -5.65 -4.68 -11.55
C MET A 153 -6.92 -4.92 -10.76
N ALA A 154 -8.04 -5.07 -11.48
CA ALA A 154 -9.35 -5.33 -10.91
C ALA A 154 -9.66 -6.83 -10.97
N TYR A 155 -10.07 -7.42 -9.86
CA TYR A 155 -10.38 -8.84 -9.73
C TYR A 155 -11.87 -9.04 -9.49
N ASP A 156 -12.53 -9.84 -10.34
CA ASP A 156 -13.94 -10.23 -10.20
C ASP A 156 -14.14 -11.73 -9.90
N GLY A 157 -13.05 -12.51 -9.87
CA GLY A 157 -13.06 -13.96 -9.64
C GLY A 157 -13.06 -14.79 -10.92
N SER A 158 -13.05 -14.15 -12.09
CA SER A 158 -12.92 -14.79 -13.40
C SER A 158 -11.49 -14.55 -13.92
N GLU A 159 -10.75 -15.62 -14.21
CA GLU A 159 -9.43 -15.46 -14.82
C GLU A 159 -9.57 -14.91 -16.26
N ASP A 160 -8.98 -13.75 -16.50
CA ASP A 160 -8.93 -13.12 -17.81
C ASP A 160 -7.50 -13.17 -18.39
N ALA A 161 -7.37 -13.72 -19.60
CA ALA A 161 -6.09 -13.75 -20.33
C ALA A 161 -5.56 -12.33 -20.61
N GLY A 162 -6.45 -11.33 -20.73
CA GLY A 162 -6.07 -9.93 -20.89
C GLY A 162 -5.26 -9.37 -19.71
N SER A 163 -5.56 -9.81 -18.49
CA SER A 163 -4.86 -9.37 -17.27
C SER A 163 -3.39 -9.79 -17.26
N ILE A 164 -3.06 -10.96 -17.82
CA ILE A 164 -1.66 -11.43 -17.92
C ILE A 164 -0.87 -10.56 -18.89
N VAL A 165 -1.40 -10.29 -20.08
CA VAL A 165 -0.75 -9.44 -21.09
C VAL A 165 -0.53 -8.02 -20.54
N GLN A 166 -1.50 -7.51 -19.78
CA GLN A 166 -1.40 -6.20 -19.13
C GLN A 166 -0.27 -6.18 -18.09
N LEU A 167 -0.15 -7.25 -17.29
CA LEU A 167 0.92 -7.41 -16.30
C LEU A 167 2.29 -7.52 -16.96
N GLU A 168 2.43 -8.31 -18.04
CA GLU A 168 3.68 -8.41 -18.80
C GLU A 168 4.13 -7.06 -19.35
N ALA A 169 3.21 -6.30 -19.95
CA ALA A 169 3.49 -4.96 -20.46
C ALA A 169 3.89 -3.99 -19.34
N PHE A 170 3.28 -4.11 -18.16
CA PHE A 170 3.66 -3.33 -16.99
C PHE A 170 5.06 -3.69 -16.49
N MET A 171 5.39 -4.99 -16.39
CA MET A 171 6.71 -5.46 -15.95
C MET A 171 7.81 -4.98 -16.90
N TYR A 172 7.54 -4.96 -18.21
CA TYR A 172 8.46 -4.36 -19.18
C TYR A 172 8.70 -2.86 -18.90
N GLN A 173 7.64 -2.08 -18.65
CA GLN A 173 7.76 -0.66 -18.31
C GLN A 173 8.53 -0.43 -17.00
N ALA A 174 8.26 -1.22 -15.97
CA ALA A 174 8.95 -1.15 -14.68
C ALA A 174 10.45 -1.43 -14.83
N ARG A 175 10.82 -2.41 -15.65
CA ARG A 175 12.23 -2.70 -15.95
C ARG A 175 12.92 -1.56 -16.71
N GLN A 176 12.26 -0.95 -17.68
CA GLN A 176 12.82 0.22 -18.38
C GLN A 176 13.03 1.40 -17.43
N TYR A 177 12.03 1.69 -16.60
CA TYR A 177 12.13 2.74 -15.57
C TYR A 177 13.31 2.49 -14.61
N MET A 178 13.47 1.25 -14.13
CA MET A 178 14.59 0.87 -13.27
C MET A 178 15.95 1.15 -13.93
N ASN A 179 16.12 0.69 -15.18
CA ASN A 179 17.36 0.92 -15.94
C ASN A 179 17.65 2.41 -16.17
N GLU A 180 16.62 3.22 -16.42
CA GLU A 180 16.77 4.67 -16.55
C GLU A 180 17.19 5.34 -15.24
N MET A 181 16.60 4.92 -14.12
CA MET A 181 16.96 5.44 -12.80
C MET A 181 18.39 5.04 -12.38
N GLU A 182 18.83 3.84 -12.73
CA GLU A 182 20.22 3.40 -12.50
C GLU A 182 21.22 4.23 -13.31
N LYS A 183 20.92 4.56 -14.57
CA LYS A 183 21.78 5.43 -15.39
C LYS A 183 21.89 6.87 -14.88
N ARG A 184 20.91 7.33 -14.10
CA ARG A 184 20.89 8.68 -13.51
C ARG A 184 21.63 8.78 -12.17
N ARG A 185 22.00 7.65 -11.57
CA ARG A 185 22.77 7.57 -10.32
C ARG A 185 24.27 7.52 -10.59
#